data_AF-A0A0M0L960-F1
#
_entry.id   AF-A0A0M0L960-F1
#
_cell.length_a   1.000
_cell.length_b   1.000
_cell.length_c   1.000
_cell.angle_alpha   90.00
_cell.angle_beta   90.00
_cell.angle_gamma   90.00
#
_symmetry.space_group_name_H-M   'P 1'
#
loop_
_entity.id
_entity.type
_entity.pdbx_description
1 polymer ?
#
loop_
_entity_poly.entity_id
_entity_poly.type
_entity_poly.pdbx_seq_one_letter_code
_entity_poly.pdbx_strand_id
1 'polypeptide(L)'
;MDNNEVKKAIDQLHVPDEAVLKAIQQGINRNEQTKNASSTRKWLISGVAAATIIGGTFTSGFISPHMNKVLAQAPLVGDLYKKFGDDMGANLADQHLVTSLNETSTKNGVEVTLTSAYFDGDVVSVTGHVNDAVDNGMNEKGEVSFDMNFENEKGDSDIWKNGGMTKKINKVNGGYDFQLIITYPYDEFNTNLTLPITIRDINGIKGDWNFDVPLTQRENETIVVNHTENYPKDQTSFTVEKINKANASSTLTYKVFSPYKRDQIDFKKAVDDKGNVLYTFSNTNVLTERKVEGGYIKTIRNPFEKLPKDIKSITLYPAVMDIREEPVTHSLNASTFTLKSKRSDLGVHVQDVKQNGNKVVITYVLENFPKRSRSQQEILKKNLEYELWLVDKAFVNEIDPKNPGPPKHHSISKSNVTTLNEKTNQFQSTFYLDGDEKIENFSLNKTSLYFDFSVYIEGKEFKPFTIKLPN
;
A
#
# COMPACT_ATOMS: atom_id res chain seq x y z
N MET A 1 -10.38 34.47 -35.49
CA MET A 1 -10.48 33.38 -36.47
C MET A 1 -11.50 32.39 -35.94
N ASP A 2 -12.44 31.97 -36.77
CA ASP A 2 -13.44 30.96 -36.43
C ASP A 2 -12.74 29.59 -36.31
N ASN A 3 -13.11 28.77 -35.31
CA ASN A 3 -12.53 27.46 -35.04
C ASN A 3 -12.63 26.52 -36.26
N ASN A 4 -13.62 26.73 -37.12
CA ASN A 4 -13.81 25.95 -38.34
C ASN A 4 -12.76 26.29 -39.43
N GLU A 5 -12.25 27.52 -39.48
CA GLU A 5 -11.22 27.90 -40.47
C GLU A 5 -9.84 27.35 -40.09
N VAL A 6 -9.53 27.32 -38.79
CA VAL A 6 -8.27 26.74 -38.28
C VAL A 6 -8.22 25.23 -38.54
N LYS A 7 -9.32 24.52 -38.28
CA LYS A 7 -9.40 23.07 -38.53
C LYS A 7 -9.23 22.73 -40.02
N LYS A 8 -9.84 23.53 -40.90
CA LYS A 8 -9.76 23.34 -42.35
C LYS A 8 -8.36 23.64 -42.92
N ALA A 9 -7.63 24.57 -42.30
CA ALA A 9 -6.24 24.87 -42.66
C ALA A 9 -5.27 23.75 -42.23
N ILE A 10 -5.55 23.09 -41.09
CA ILE A 10 -4.75 21.96 -40.58
C ILE A 10 -4.96 20.71 -41.42
N ASP A 11 -6.20 20.38 -41.79
CA ASP A 11 -6.52 19.21 -42.63
C ASP A 11 -5.96 19.33 -44.06
N GLN A 12 -5.53 20.53 -44.48
CA GLN A 12 -4.92 20.79 -45.79
C GLN A 12 -3.38 20.71 -45.78
N LEU A 13 -2.75 20.50 -44.63
CA LEU A 13 -1.30 20.34 -44.54
C LEU A 13 -0.92 18.92 -45.02
N HIS A 14 -0.52 18.81 -46.28
CA HIS A 14 0.03 17.58 -46.84
C HIS A 14 1.41 17.32 -46.23
N VAL A 15 1.50 16.34 -45.32
CA VAL A 15 2.78 15.89 -44.76
C VAL A 15 3.40 14.89 -45.75
N PRO A 16 4.60 15.16 -46.29
CA PRO A 16 5.24 14.23 -47.22
C PRO A 16 5.87 13.06 -46.45
N ASP A 17 5.07 12.00 -46.24
CA ASP A 17 5.45 10.79 -45.50
C ASP A 17 6.77 10.18 -45.99
N GLU A 18 7.01 10.20 -47.31
CA GLU A 18 8.26 9.68 -47.90
C GLU A 18 9.49 10.48 -47.47
N ALA A 19 9.38 11.81 -47.29
CA ALA A 19 10.50 12.65 -46.88
C ALA A 19 10.86 12.40 -45.40
N VAL A 20 9.84 12.17 -44.57
CA VAL A 20 10.00 11.85 -43.14
C VAL A 20 10.64 10.46 -42.98
N LEU A 21 10.13 9.46 -43.70
CA LEU A 21 10.69 8.10 -43.68
C LEU A 21 12.15 8.08 -44.20
N LYS A 22 12.44 8.85 -45.25
CA LYS A 22 13.80 8.97 -45.78
C LYS A 22 14.77 9.62 -44.79
N ALA A 23 14.33 10.63 -44.03
CA ALA A 23 15.14 11.25 -42.99
C ALA A 23 15.43 10.28 -41.83
N ILE A 24 14.45 9.46 -41.43
CA ILE A 24 14.62 8.41 -40.41
C ILE A 24 15.62 7.36 -40.89
N GLN A 25 15.48 6.85 -42.12
CA GLN A 25 16.39 5.86 -42.68
C GLN A 25 17.83 6.39 -42.77
N GLN A 26 18.00 7.67 -43.14
CA GLN A 26 19.30 8.34 -43.18
C GLN A 26 19.92 8.51 -41.79
N GLY A 27 19.10 8.74 -40.76
CA GLY A 27 19.55 8.79 -39.37
C GLY A 27 20.06 7.44 -38.86
N ILE A 28 19.34 6.36 -39.16
CA ILE A 28 19.72 4.98 -38.78
C ILE A 28 21.03 4.58 -39.49
N ASN A 29 21.13 4.82 -40.79
CA ASN A 29 22.31 4.45 -41.58
C ASN A 29 23.58 5.23 -41.17
N ARG A 30 23.43 6.46 -40.65
CA ARG A 30 24.56 7.24 -40.09
C ARG A 30 25.10 6.64 -38.78
N ASN A 31 24.30 5.90 -38.02
CA ASN A 31 24.71 5.25 -36.78
C ASN A 31 25.37 3.88 -37.00
N GLU A 32 25.09 3.21 -38.12
CA GLU A 32 25.72 1.93 -38.45
C GLU A 32 27.09 2.09 -39.14
N GLN A 33 27.33 3.20 -39.84
CA GLN A 33 28.60 3.45 -40.55
C GLN A 33 29.75 3.99 -39.68
N THR A 34 29.53 4.30 -38.40
CA THR A 34 30.56 4.84 -37.50
C THR A 34 31.30 3.80 -36.67
N LYS A 35 31.03 2.50 -36.86
CA LYS A 35 31.70 1.42 -36.10
C LYS A 35 33.04 0.93 -36.66
N ASN A 36 33.54 1.43 -37.80
CA ASN A 36 34.83 1.02 -38.34
C ASN A 36 35.60 2.18 -39.01
N ALA A 37 36.39 2.95 -38.25
CA ALA A 37 37.63 3.59 -38.73
C ALA A 37 38.43 4.22 -37.59
N SER A 38 39.72 3.87 -37.53
CA SER A 38 40.73 4.31 -36.58
C SER A 38 41.30 5.71 -36.84
N SER A 39 41.78 6.33 -35.75
CA SER A 39 42.98 7.19 -35.65
C SER A 39 42.94 8.65 -36.17
N THR A 40 43.13 9.55 -35.20
CA THR A 40 43.92 10.81 -35.25
C THR A 40 43.56 11.90 -36.26
N ARG A 41 42.92 12.98 -35.79
CA ARG A 41 43.46 14.36 -35.93
C ARG A 41 42.72 15.36 -35.04
N LYS A 42 43.49 16.07 -34.22
CA LYS A 42 43.10 17.28 -33.48
C LYS A 42 42.62 18.35 -34.45
N TRP A 43 41.37 18.78 -34.35
CA TRP A 43 40.94 20.14 -34.71
C TRP A 43 39.99 20.65 -33.62
N LEU A 44 40.40 21.76 -33.01
CA LEU A 44 39.63 22.58 -32.10
C LEU A 44 38.42 23.16 -32.85
N ILE A 45 37.22 22.76 -32.47
CA ILE A 45 36.02 23.57 -32.67
C ILE A 45 35.29 23.62 -31.33
N SER A 46 35.45 24.77 -30.69
CA SER A 46 34.53 25.35 -29.71
C SER A 46 33.10 25.25 -30.22
N GLY A 47 32.22 24.60 -29.47
CA GLY A 47 30.79 24.55 -29.75
C GLY A 47 30.03 24.03 -28.53
N VAL A 48 29.52 24.98 -27.74
CA VAL A 48 28.66 24.79 -26.58
C VAL A 48 27.52 23.81 -26.88
N ALA A 49 27.49 22.67 -26.18
CA ALA A 49 26.29 21.82 -26.04
C ALA A 49 25.78 21.96 -24.61
N ALA A 50 25.36 23.18 -24.27
CA ALA A 50 24.62 23.48 -23.06
C ALA A 50 23.26 24.08 -23.49
N ALA A 51 22.20 23.43 -23.01
CA ALA A 51 20.87 23.98 -22.75
C ALA A 51 20.38 25.14 -23.65
N THR A 52 19.47 24.84 -24.59
CA THR A 52 18.46 25.82 -25.01
C THR A 52 17.27 25.11 -25.68
N ILE A 53 16.34 24.61 -24.87
CA ILE A 53 14.93 24.54 -25.24
C ILE A 53 14.17 25.27 -24.12
N ILE A 54 14.16 26.60 -24.16
CA ILE A 54 13.11 27.39 -23.50
C ILE A 54 12.84 28.61 -24.37
N GLY A 55 11.56 28.86 -24.66
CA GLY A 55 11.10 30.14 -25.17
C GLY A 55 9.63 30.14 -25.60
N GLY A 56 8.70 30.19 -24.63
CA GLY A 56 7.29 30.41 -24.92
C GLY A 56 6.36 30.26 -23.70
N THR A 57 6.24 31.33 -22.93
CA THR A 57 5.44 31.52 -21.70
C THR A 57 3.91 31.30 -21.85
N PHE A 58 3.34 30.70 -20.81
CA PHE A 58 1.95 30.57 -20.38
C PHE A 58 0.85 31.36 -21.10
N THR A 59 -0.15 30.63 -21.64
CA THR A 59 -1.58 30.90 -21.42
C THR A 59 -2.34 29.58 -21.42
N SER A 60 -3.25 29.44 -20.45
CA SER A 60 -4.26 28.38 -20.31
C SER A 60 -4.76 27.80 -21.64
N GLY A 61 -4.58 26.50 -21.81
CA GLY A 61 -5.16 25.73 -22.90
C GLY A 61 -4.69 24.29 -22.79
N PHE A 62 -5.46 23.47 -22.07
CA PHE A 62 -5.33 22.02 -22.09
C PHE A 62 -5.33 21.54 -23.54
N ILE A 63 -4.18 21.09 -24.02
CA ILE A 63 -4.08 20.25 -25.21
C ILE A 63 -3.18 19.10 -24.79
N SER A 64 -3.80 18.02 -24.31
CA SER A 64 -3.15 16.73 -24.15
C SER A 64 -2.73 16.20 -25.53
N PRO A 65 -1.43 16.02 -25.82
CA PRO A 65 -0.94 15.38 -27.01
C PRO A 65 -0.62 13.90 -26.71
N HIS A 66 -1.59 13.13 -26.20
CA HIS A 66 -1.39 11.68 -26.01
C HIS A 66 -1.53 10.93 -27.34
N MET A 67 -0.39 10.69 -27.99
CA MET A 67 -0.05 9.58 -28.90
C MET A 67 0.99 10.13 -29.87
N ASN A 68 2.28 9.78 -29.74
CA ASN A 68 3.17 9.61 -30.92
C ASN A 68 4.62 9.15 -30.64
N LYS A 69 4.94 8.49 -29.50
CA LYS A 69 6.29 7.93 -29.30
C LYS A 69 6.35 6.47 -28.81
N VAL A 70 5.35 5.65 -29.16
CA VAL A 70 5.20 4.29 -28.61
C VAL A 70 6.23 3.28 -29.15
N LEU A 71 6.84 3.49 -30.32
CA LEU A 71 7.64 2.43 -30.96
C LEU A 71 9.14 2.42 -30.60
N ALA A 72 9.73 3.53 -30.12
CA ALA A 72 11.18 3.62 -29.88
C ALA A 72 11.59 3.42 -28.41
N GLN A 73 10.64 3.28 -27.48
CA GLN A 73 10.91 3.38 -26.04
C GLN A 73 10.62 2.09 -25.25
N ALA A 74 9.98 1.08 -25.83
CA ALA A 74 9.58 -0.13 -25.11
C ALA A 74 10.75 -0.86 -24.40
N PRO A 75 11.94 -1.06 -25.01
CA PRO A 75 13.09 -1.66 -24.30
C PRO A 75 13.55 -0.84 -23.08
N LEU A 76 13.53 0.49 -23.18
CA LEU A 76 13.95 1.39 -22.09
C LEU A 76 12.94 1.37 -20.93
N VAL A 77 11.64 1.27 -21.24
CA VAL A 77 10.56 1.17 -20.24
C VAL A 77 10.57 -0.20 -19.56
N GLY A 78 10.74 -1.30 -20.31
CA GLY A 78 10.85 -2.64 -19.73
C GLY A 78 12.02 -2.78 -18.77
N ASP A 79 13.19 -2.22 -19.12
CA ASP A 79 14.36 -2.21 -18.25
C ASP A 79 14.15 -1.40 -16.96
N LEU A 80 13.32 -0.35 -17.00
CA LEU A 80 12.97 0.43 -15.81
C LEU A 80 12.17 -0.43 -14.81
N TYR A 81 11.15 -1.17 -15.27
CA TYR A 81 10.39 -2.09 -14.40
C TYR A 81 11.30 -3.19 -13.82
N LYS A 82 12.22 -3.76 -14.61
CA LYS A 82 13.20 -4.75 -14.11
C LYS A 82 14.08 -4.19 -12.99
N LYS A 83 14.51 -2.92 -13.08
CA LYS A 83 15.29 -2.27 -12.01
C LYS A 83 14.53 -2.16 -10.69
N PHE A 84 13.20 -2.14 -10.73
CA PHE A 84 12.35 -2.17 -9.55
C PHE A 84 11.97 -3.60 -9.12
N GLY A 85 12.45 -4.64 -9.82
CA GLY A 85 12.05 -6.02 -9.59
C GLY A 85 10.58 -6.27 -9.93
N ASP A 86 10.03 -5.54 -10.90
CA ASP A 86 8.66 -5.71 -11.39
C ASP A 86 8.67 -6.51 -12.70
N ASP A 87 8.75 -7.84 -12.57
CA ASP A 87 8.74 -8.76 -13.71
C ASP A 87 7.41 -8.71 -14.48
N MET A 88 6.31 -8.40 -13.80
CA MET A 88 4.99 -8.21 -14.40
C MET A 88 4.99 -7.00 -15.33
N GLY A 89 5.41 -5.84 -14.83
CA GLY A 89 5.54 -4.61 -15.62
C GLY A 89 6.52 -4.75 -16.78
N ALA A 90 7.64 -5.45 -16.56
CA ALA A 90 8.60 -5.75 -17.62
C ALA A 90 7.99 -6.60 -18.75
N ASN A 91 7.26 -7.66 -18.39
CA ASN A 91 6.58 -8.53 -19.35
C ASN A 91 5.47 -7.78 -20.13
N LEU A 92 4.71 -6.93 -19.44
CA LEU A 92 3.72 -6.06 -20.08
C LEU A 92 4.40 -5.07 -21.05
N ALA A 93 5.56 -4.52 -20.70
CA ALA A 93 6.32 -3.63 -21.58
C ALA A 93 6.79 -4.36 -22.84
N ASP A 94 7.33 -5.58 -22.72
CA ASP A 94 7.75 -6.42 -23.85
C ASP A 94 6.57 -6.76 -24.78
N GLN A 95 5.36 -6.89 -24.22
CA GLN A 95 4.11 -7.08 -24.97
C GLN A 95 3.50 -5.77 -25.51
N HIS A 96 4.14 -4.61 -25.30
CA HIS A 96 3.63 -3.29 -25.68
C HIS A 96 2.29 -2.93 -25.02
N LEU A 97 2.09 -3.42 -23.79
CA LEU A 97 0.88 -3.21 -22.98
C LEU A 97 1.04 -2.13 -21.91
N VAL A 98 2.18 -1.43 -21.91
CA VAL A 98 2.45 -0.28 -21.05
C VAL A 98 2.20 1.01 -21.82
N THR A 99 1.49 1.96 -21.20
CA THR A 99 1.32 3.31 -21.70
C THR A 99 2.59 4.12 -21.45
N SER A 100 3.20 4.65 -22.50
CA SER A 100 4.31 5.62 -22.38
C SER A 100 3.74 7.02 -22.15
N LEU A 101 4.21 7.70 -21.10
CA LEU A 101 3.71 9.03 -20.69
C LEU A 101 4.69 10.13 -21.12
N ASN A 102 5.92 10.10 -20.57
CA ASN A 102 6.93 11.15 -20.69
C ASN A 102 6.40 12.56 -20.42
N GLU A 103 5.62 12.71 -19.35
CA GLU A 103 5.04 13.98 -18.95
C GLU A 103 5.85 14.60 -17.84
N THR A 104 6.24 15.87 -18.01
CA THR A 104 7.08 16.58 -17.05
C THR A 104 6.34 17.76 -16.44
N SER A 105 6.45 17.90 -15.12
CA SER A 105 5.98 19.05 -14.36
C SER A 105 7.10 19.59 -13.48
N THR A 106 7.24 20.91 -13.42
CA THR A 106 8.26 21.58 -12.60
C THR A 106 7.64 22.58 -11.66
N LYS A 107 7.99 22.50 -10.37
CA LYS A 107 7.62 23.47 -9.33
C LYS A 107 8.80 23.65 -8.38
N ASN A 108 9.08 24.90 -8.00
CA ASN A 108 10.10 25.23 -7.01
C ASN A 108 11.48 24.57 -7.25
N GLY A 109 11.88 24.46 -8.52
CA GLY A 109 13.16 23.86 -8.93
C GLY A 109 13.16 22.33 -9.00
N VAL A 110 12.12 21.66 -8.49
CA VAL A 110 11.95 20.21 -8.58
C VAL A 110 11.16 19.87 -9.83
N GLU A 111 11.78 19.07 -10.69
CA GLU A 111 11.22 18.53 -11.92
C GLU A 111 10.82 17.07 -11.69
N VAL A 112 9.54 16.77 -11.94
CA VAL A 112 9.00 15.40 -11.89
C VAL A 112 8.57 15.00 -13.29
N THR A 113 9.06 13.87 -13.76
CA THR A 113 8.67 13.27 -15.05
C THR A 113 8.02 11.92 -14.84
N LEU A 114 6.75 11.76 -15.23
CA LEU A 114 6.13 10.44 -15.31
C LEU A 114 6.54 9.77 -16.62
N THR A 115 7.12 8.58 -16.54
CA THR A 115 7.70 7.87 -17.68
C THR A 115 6.72 6.89 -18.32
N SER A 116 6.06 6.05 -17.51
CA SER A 116 5.14 5.05 -18.02
C SER A 116 4.08 4.64 -17.01
N ALA A 117 2.99 4.04 -17.47
CA ALA A 117 1.99 3.43 -16.62
C ALA A 117 1.40 2.16 -17.24
N TYR A 118 0.95 1.23 -16.40
CA TYR A 118 0.11 0.12 -16.84
C TYR A 118 -1.06 -0.09 -15.88
N PHE A 119 -2.12 -0.71 -16.39
CA PHE A 119 -3.25 -1.19 -15.62
C PHE A 119 -3.58 -2.62 -16.05
N ASP A 120 -3.34 -3.58 -15.17
CA ASP A 120 -3.56 -5.01 -15.44
C ASP A 120 -4.22 -5.68 -14.22
N GLY A 121 -5.43 -6.20 -14.43
CA GLY A 121 -6.25 -6.72 -13.36
C GLY A 121 -6.53 -5.64 -12.31
N ASP A 122 -6.14 -5.88 -11.06
CA ASP A 122 -6.31 -4.92 -9.96
C ASP A 122 -5.10 -4.01 -9.74
N VAL A 123 -4.05 -4.13 -10.55
CA VAL A 123 -2.78 -3.44 -10.32
C VAL A 123 -2.62 -2.28 -11.29
N VAL A 124 -2.52 -1.08 -10.74
CA VAL A 124 -2.08 0.13 -11.45
C VAL A 124 -0.65 0.42 -11.04
N SER A 125 0.21 0.66 -12.03
CA SER A 125 1.62 0.93 -11.79
C SER A 125 2.06 2.14 -12.60
N VAL A 126 2.71 3.10 -11.95
CA VAL A 126 3.20 4.35 -12.58
C VAL A 126 4.67 4.51 -12.25
N THR A 127 5.50 4.72 -13.26
CA THR A 127 6.92 5.00 -13.09
C THR A 127 7.22 6.46 -13.39
N GLY A 128 8.28 6.97 -12.79
CA GLY A 128 8.76 8.31 -13.09
C GLY A 128 10.17 8.57 -12.59
N HIS A 129 10.60 9.81 -12.79
CA HIS A 129 11.88 10.35 -12.37
C HIS A 129 11.64 11.69 -11.66
N VAL A 130 12.41 11.97 -10.62
CA VAL A 130 12.50 13.28 -9.99
C VAL A 130 13.95 13.72 -9.92
N ASN A 131 14.22 14.96 -10.31
CA ASN A 131 15.59 15.48 -10.36
C ASN A 131 16.22 15.65 -8.96
N ASP A 132 17.54 15.85 -8.92
CA ASP A 132 18.34 15.99 -7.70
C ASP A 132 18.03 17.24 -6.85
N ALA A 133 17.21 18.17 -7.35
CA ALA A 133 16.77 19.32 -6.58
C ALA A 133 16.06 18.93 -5.27
N VAL A 134 15.46 17.73 -5.20
CA VAL A 134 14.85 17.14 -4.00
C VAL A 134 15.82 16.87 -2.85
N ASP A 135 17.13 16.82 -3.13
CA ASP A 135 18.17 16.69 -2.09
C ASP A 135 18.32 17.97 -1.25
N ASN A 136 17.71 19.09 -1.68
CA ASN A 136 17.63 20.33 -0.89
C ASN A 136 16.44 20.36 0.08
N GLY A 137 15.67 19.28 0.15
CA GLY A 137 14.54 19.14 1.07
C GLY A 137 14.93 18.92 2.54
N MET A 138 13.94 18.64 3.36
CA MET A 138 14.06 18.42 4.81
C MET A 138 14.42 16.98 5.20
N ASN A 139 14.29 16.02 4.28
CA ASN A 139 14.57 14.61 4.55
C ASN A 139 16.07 14.29 4.50
N GLU A 140 16.46 13.13 5.02
CA GLU A 140 17.84 12.67 4.96
C GLU A 140 18.30 12.47 3.50
N LYS A 141 19.58 12.74 3.22
CA LYS A 141 20.13 12.60 1.87
C LYS A 141 20.02 11.16 1.40
N GLY A 142 19.38 10.96 0.24
CA GLY A 142 19.13 9.64 -0.32
C GLY A 142 17.74 9.09 -0.01
N GLU A 143 16.97 9.73 0.87
CA GLU A 143 15.57 9.43 1.09
C GLU A 143 14.70 10.39 0.25
N VAL A 144 13.70 9.83 -0.43
CA VAL A 144 12.68 10.61 -1.13
C VAL A 144 11.30 10.18 -0.65
N SER A 145 10.48 11.13 -0.25
CA SER A 145 9.08 10.91 0.12
C SER A 145 8.19 11.81 -0.70
N PHE A 146 7.04 11.27 -1.09
CA PHE A 146 6.02 11.95 -1.87
C PHE A 146 4.71 12.01 -1.07
N ASP A 147 4.16 13.20 -0.89
CA ASP A 147 2.74 13.37 -0.53
C ASP A 147 1.92 13.46 -1.81
N MET A 148 1.00 12.50 -2.00
CA MET A 148 0.30 12.29 -3.27
C MET A 148 -1.19 12.12 -3.03
N ASN A 149 -2.00 12.61 -3.95
CA ASN A 149 -3.44 12.41 -3.99
C ASN A 149 -3.88 11.93 -5.36
N PHE A 150 -4.95 11.14 -5.39
CA PHE A 150 -5.59 10.63 -6.59
C PHE A 150 -7.00 11.20 -6.74
N GLU A 151 -7.47 11.41 -7.98
CA GLU A 151 -8.85 11.82 -8.29
C GLU A 151 -9.39 13.03 -7.48
N ASN A 152 -8.53 14.00 -7.15
CA ASN A 152 -8.83 15.18 -6.32
C ASN A 152 -9.19 14.90 -4.85
N GLU A 153 -9.11 13.66 -4.39
CA GLU A 153 -9.30 13.29 -2.98
C GLU A 153 -8.14 13.79 -2.11
N LYS A 154 -8.31 13.81 -0.78
CA LYS A 154 -7.29 14.31 0.16
C LYS A 154 -7.17 13.45 1.40
N GLY A 155 -5.93 13.16 1.81
CA GLY A 155 -5.65 12.47 3.07
C GLY A 155 -6.18 11.04 3.09
N ASP A 156 -6.67 10.61 4.25
CA ASP A 156 -7.12 9.23 4.51
C ASP A 156 -8.46 8.86 3.85
N SER A 157 -9.15 9.83 3.22
CA SER A 157 -10.36 9.55 2.43
C SER A 157 -10.07 9.11 1.00
N ASP A 158 -8.80 9.18 0.58
CA ASP A 158 -8.39 8.80 -0.76
C ASP A 158 -8.48 7.28 -0.95
N ILE A 159 -9.50 6.84 -1.67
CA ILE A 159 -9.82 5.43 -1.87
C ILE A 159 -8.73 4.66 -2.59
N TRP A 160 -7.90 5.32 -3.40
CA TRP A 160 -6.75 4.70 -4.07
C TRP A 160 -5.64 4.31 -3.10
N LYS A 161 -5.66 4.83 -1.87
CA LYS A 161 -4.71 4.45 -0.81
C LYS A 161 -5.21 3.30 0.06
N ASN A 162 -6.52 2.98 0.03
CA ASN A 162 -7.15 2.01 0.92
C ASN A 162 -6.72 0.55 0.64
N GLY A 163 -6.56 0.18 -0.64
CA GLY A 163 -6.10 -1.15 -1.05
C GLY A 163 -4.58 -1.33 -0.94
N GLY A 164 -3.88 -0.36 -0.32
CA GLY A 164 -2.43 -0.31 -0.21
C GLY A 164 -1.76 0.31 -1.44
N MET A 165 -0.68 1.04 -1.16
CA MET A 165 0.20 1.61 -2.17
C MET A 165 1.64 1.28 -1.79
N THR A 166 2.40 0.75 -2.73
CA THR A 166 3.83 0.54 -2.59
C THR A 166 4.58 1.60 -3.39
N LYS A 167 5.60 2.21 -2.77
CA LYS A 167 6.52 3.13 -3.42
C LYS A 167 7.90 2.50 -3.44
N LYS A 168 8.52 2.41 -4.61
CA LYS A 168 9.92 2.00 -4.77
C LYS A 168 10.70 3.18 -5.35
N ILE A 169 11.89 3.43 -4.83
CA ILE A 169 12.70 4.59 -5.20
C ILE A 169 14.15 4.13 -5.32
N ASN A 170 14.79 4.47 -6.42
CA ASN A 170 16.19 4.16 -6.71
C ASN A 170 16.94 5.45 -7.03
N LYS A 171 18.06 5.69 -6.34
CA LYS A 171 18.96 6.80 -6.68
C LYS A 171 19.66 6.52 -8.00
N VAL A 172 19.67 7.51 -8.89
CA VAL A 172 20.35 7.45 -10.20
C VAL A 172 21.16 8.72 -10.44
N ASN A 173 21.88 8.79 -11.56
CA ASN A 173 22.57 10.02 -11.93
C ASN A 173 21.54 11.11 -12.26
N GLY A 174 21.65 12.28 -11.63
CA GLY A 174 20.76 13.42 -11.87
C GLY A 174 19.44 13.41 -11.07
N GLY A 175 19.21 12.41 -10.20
CA GLY A 175 18.00 12.36 -9.39
C GLY A 175 17.63 10.96 -8.90
N TYR A 176 16.33 10.67 -8.89
CA TYR A 176 15.75 9.44 -8.39
C TYR A 176 14.67 8.91 -9.34
N ASP A 177 14.78 7.64 -9.71
CA ASP A 177 13.69 6.94 -10.39
C ASP A 177 12.73 6.39 -9.33
N PHE A 178 11.43 6.44 -9.59
CA PHE A 178 10.42 5.88 -8.70
C PHE A 178 9.38 5.04 -9.43
N GLN A 179 8.77 4.13 -8.68
CA GLN A 179 7.60 3.35 -9.08
C GLN A 179 6.54 3.42 -7.99
N LEU A 180 5.31 3.72 -8.40
CA LEU A 180 4.10 3.65 -7.61
C LEU A 180 3.32 2.41 -8.04
N ILE A 181 2.99 1.52 -7.11
CA ILE A 181 2.13 0.36 -7.36
C ILE A 181 0.91 0.53 -6.46
N ILE A 182 -0.26 0.58 -7.07
CA ILE A 182 -1.52 0.97 -6.42
C ILE A 182 -2.58 -0.08 -6.78
N THR A 183 -3.39 -0.46 -5.81
CA THR A 183 -4.52 -1.34 -6.05
C THR A 183 -5.74 -0.55 -6.53
N TYR A 184 -6.39 -1.02 -7.59
CA TYR A 184 -7.56 -0.37 -8.17
C TYR A 184 -8.76 -0.45 -7.22
N PRO A 185 -9.36 0.70 -6.82
CA PRO A 185 -10.29 0.72 -5.68
C PRO A 185 -11.74 0.37 -6.04
N TYR A 186 -12.08 0.32 -7.33
CA TYR A 186 -13.47 0.19 -7.77
C TYR A 186 -13.88 -1.26 -8.02
N ASP A 187 -15.16 -1.55 -7.74
CA ASP A 187 -15.72 -2.89 -7.97
C ASP A 187 -15.84 -3.23 -9.46
N GLU A 188 -16.10 -2.24 -10.31
CA GLU A 188 -16.13 -2.43 -11.76
C GLU A 188 -14.86 -1.88 -12.40
N PHE A 189 -14.27 -2.67 -13.30
CA PHE A 189 -13.11 -2.24 -14.08
C PHE A 189 -13.56 -1.24 -15.14
N ASN A 190 -13.09 -0.01 -15.04
CA ASN A 190 -13.18 0.94 -16.13
C ASN A 190 -12.03 0.67 -17.10
N THR A 191 -12.37 0.23 -18.32
CA THR A 191 -11.36 -0.15 -19.32
C THR A 191 -10.56 1.02 -19.86
N ASN A 192 -11.10 2.24 -19.76
CA ASN A 192 -10.42 3.47 -20.15
C ASN A 192 -10.66 4.54 -19.08
N LEU A 193 -9.68 4.72 -18.21
CA LEU A 193 -9.70 5.69 -17.13
C LEU A 193 -8.55 6.67 -17.32
N THR A 194 -8.78 7.95 -17.04
CA THR A 194 -7.67 8.87 -16.78
C THR A 194 -7.59 9.06 -15.27
N LEU A 195 -6.45 8.71 -14.69
CA LEU A 195 -6.17 8.86 -13.26
C LEU A 195 -5.44 10.19 -13.02
N PRO A 196 -6.09 11.21 -12.43
CA PRO A 196 -5.43 12.42 -12.01
C PRO A 196 -4.53 12.10 -10.81
N ILE A 197 -3.25 12.43 -10.92
CA ILE A 197 -2.26 12.32 -9.84
C ILE A 197 -1.78 13.72 -9.50
N THR A 198 -1.89 14.08 -8.22
CA THR A 198 -1.27 15.31 -7.71
C THR A 198 -0.24 14.97 -6.65
N ILE A 199 1.01 15.33 -6.89
CA ILE A 199 2.05 15.37 -5.85
C ILE A 199 2.02 16.77 -5.23
N ARG A 200 1.92 16.85 -3.91
CA ARG A 200 1.76 18.10 -3.12
C ARG A 200 3.03 18.52 -2.39
N ASP A 201 3.87 17.54 -2.07
CA ASP A 201 5.10 17.71 -1.33
C ASP A 201 6.10 16.62 -1.74
N ILE A 202 7.35 17.03 -1.91
CA ILE A 202 8.47 16.10 -2.10
C ILE A 202 9.58 16.50 -1.14
N ASN A 203 9.91 15.64 -0.18
CA ASN A 203 10.91 15.92 0.86
C ASN A 203 10.71 17.26 1.60
N GLY A 204 9.47 17.68 1.85
CA GLY A 204 9.16 18.96 2.49
C GLY A 204 9.17 20.18 1.56
N ILE A 205 9.54 19.98 0.28
CA ILE A 205 9.42 20.99 -0.76
C ILE A 205 7.98 20.97 -1.26
N LYS A 206 7.20 21.95 -0.82
CA LYS A 206 5.80 22.09 -1.22
C LYS A 206 5.68 22.49 -2.68
N GLY A 207 4.74 21.90 -3.41
CA GLY A 207 4.45 22.22 -4.80
C GLY A 207 3.34 21.33 -5.35
N ASP A 208 2.57 21.83 -6.32
CA ASP A 208 1.53 21.04 -6.97
C ASP A 208 2.03 20.55 -8.35
N TRP A 209 2.50 19.31 -8.41
CA TRP A 209 2.79 18.61 -9.66
C TRP A 209 1.58 17.76 -10.04
N ASN A 210 0.85 18.18 -11.07
CA ASN A 210 -0.36 17.53 -11.55
C ASN A 210 -0.09 16.76 -12.84
N PHE A 211 -0.65 15.56 -12.93
CA PHE A 211 -0.58 14.68 -14.09
C PHE A 211 -1.95 14.04 -14.33
N ASP A 212 -2.27 13.81 -15.60
CA ASP A 212 -3.48 13.09 -16.01
C ASP A 212 -3.04 11.80 -16.68
N VAL A 213 -3.04 10.69 -15.94
CA VAL A 213 -2.44 9.43 -16.40
C VAL A 213 -3.50 8.57 -17.12
N PRO A 214 -3.42 8.40 -18.45
CA PRO A 214 -4.30 7.47 -19.17
C PRO A 214 -3.96 6.01 -18.84
N LEU A 215 -4.96 5.30 -18.32
CA LEU A 215 -4.93 3.89 -17.97
C LEU A 215 -5.88 3.12 -18.89
N THR A 216 -5.33 2.12 -19.58
CA THR A 216 -6.11 1.20 -20.42
C THR A 216 -6.00 -0.20 -19.87
N GLN A 217 -7.11 -0.74 -19.38
CA GLN A 217 -7.24 -2.17 -19.07
C GLN A 217 -7.65 -2.89 -20.36
N ARG A 218 -6.85 -3.87 -20.79
CA ARG A 218 -7.24 -4.74 -21.91
C ARG A 218 -8.33 -5.73 -21.47
N GLU A 219 -8.96 -6.41 -22.42
CA GLU A 219 -10.04 -7.35 -22.09
C GLU A 219 -9.56 -8.42 -21.11
N ASN A 220 -10.24 -8.51 -19.97
CA ASN A 220 -10.01 -9.51 -18.95
C ASN A 220 -11.04 -10.63 -19.11
N GLU A 221 -10.59 -11.87 -18.99
CA GLU A 221 -11.48 -13.03 -18.95
C GLU A 221 -12.06 -13.15 -17.54
N THR A 222 -13.40 -13.09 -17.41
CA THR A 222 -14.08 -13.25 -16.12
C THR A 222 -14.64 -14.67 -15.99
N ILE A 223 -14.19 -15.39 -14.97
CA ILE A 223 -14.73 -16.69 -14.58
C ILE A 223 -15.68 -16.48 -13.40
N VAL A 224 -16.97 -16.72 -13.60
CA VAL A 224 -17.97 -16.70 -12.53
C VAL A 224 -17.92 -18.02 -11.76
N VAL A 225 -17.80 -17.95 -10.44
CA VAL A 225 -17.63 -19.11 -9.56
C VAL A 225 -18.89 -19.34 -8.71
N ASN A 226 -19.35 -18.29 -8.00
CA ASN A 226 -20.52 -18.33 -7.10
C ASN A 226 -20.55 -19.53 -6.13
N HIS A 227 -19.42 -19.80 -5.47
CA HIS A 227 -19.30 -20.88 -4.50
C HIS A 227 -19.29 -20.31 -3.07
N THR A 228 -20.09 -20.87 -2.17
CA THR A 228 -20.10 -20.48 -0.75
C THR A 228 -19.69 -21.64 0.14
N GLU A 229 -18.66 -21.42 0.95
CA GLU A 229 -18.23 -22.32 2.01
C GLU A 229 -18.61 -21.71 3.38
N ASN A 230 -19.21 -22.53 4.25
CA ASN A 230 -19.72 -22.08 5.55
C ASN A 230 -18.93 -22.71 6.70
N TYR A 231 -18.63 -21.91 7.72
CA TYR A 231 -17.98 -22.34 8.95
C TYR A 231 -18.88 -22.04 10.17
N PRO A 232 -19.91 -22.86 10.44
CA PRO A 232 -20.93 -22.56 11.46
C PRO A 232 -20.38 -22.42 12.88
N LYS A 233 -19.34 -23.19 13.24
CA LYS A 233 -18.67 -23.10 14.56
C LYS A 233 -18.05 -21.72 14.80
N ASP A 234 -17.69 -21.05 13.72
CA ASP A 234 -17.00 -19.75 13.70
C ASP A 234 -17.93 -18.62 13.26
N GLN A 235 -19.20 -18.93 12.97
CA GLN A 235 -20.19 -17.99 12.46
C GLN A 235 -19.66 -17.17 11.26
N THR A 236 -18.85 -17.81 10.43
CA THR A 236 -18.14 -17.16 9.30
C THR A 236 -18.47 -17.90 8.01
N SER A 237 -18.54 -17.19 6.89
CA SER A 237 -18.66 -17.81 5.58
C SER A 237 -17.85 -17.04 4.53
N PHE A 238 -17.45 -17.77 3.49
CA PHE A 238 -16.74 -17.23 2.33
C PHE A 238 -17.57 -17.52 1.09
N THR A 239 -17.91 -16.48 0.33
CA THR A 239 -18.55 -16.61 -0.98
C THR A 239 -17.58 -16.15 -2.06
N VAL A 240 -17.00 -17.08 -2.80
CA VAL A 240 -16.17 -16.79 -3.96
C VAL A 240 -17.07 -16.44 -5.14
N GLU A 241 -17.00 -15.20 -5.61
CA GLU A 241 -17.90 -14.69 -6.65
C GLU A 241 -17.33 -14.92 -8.04
N LYS A 242 -16.13 -14.37 -8.28
CA LYS A 242 -15.50 -14.36 -9.60
C LYS A 242 -13.98 -14.36 -9.50
N ILE A 243 -13.36 -14.84 -10.57
CA ILE A 243 -11.93 -14.69 -10.86
C ILE A 243 -11.81 -13.90 -12.16
N ASN A 244 -10.98 -12.86 -12.19
CA ASN A 244 -10.64 -12.18 -13.43
C ASN A 244 -9.21 -12.54 -13.82
N LYS A 245 -8.99 -12.94 -15.07
CA LYS A 245 -7.68 -13.21 -15.65
C LYS A 245 -7.31 -12.05 -16.56
N ALA A 246 -6.30 -11.29 -16.14
CA ALA A 246 -5.72 -10.23 -16.93
C ALA A 246 -4.52 -10.76 -17.74
N ASN A 247 -3.82 -9.86 -18.44
CA ASN A 247 -2.74 -10.25 -19.33
C ASN A 247 -1.51 -10.77 -18.57
N ALA A 248 -1.22 -10.18 -17.41
CA ALA A 248 -0.07 -10.58 -16.60
C ALA A 248 -0.43 -10.99 -15.16
N SER A 249 -1.68 -10.77 -14.73
CA SER A 249 -2.15 -11.13 -13.38
C SER A 249 -3.50 -11.85 -13.39
N SER A 250 -3.95 -12.28 -12.22
CA SER A 250 -5.33 -12.68 -11.99
C SER A 250 -5.85 -12.06 -10.70
N THR A 251 -7.16 -11.98 -10.50
CA THR A 251 -7.75 -11.40 -9.28
C THR A 251 -8.91 -12.26 -8.81
N LEU A 252 -9.01 -12.47 -7.50
CA LEU A 252 -10.11 -13.19 -6.86
C LEU A 252 -10.99 -12.19 -6.14
N THR A 253 -12.27 -12.13 -6.49
CA THR A 253 -13.27 -11.37 -5.75
C THR A 253 -14.15 -12.31 -4.94
N TYR A 254 -14.25 -12.05 -3.64
CA TYR A 254 -15.03 -12.87 -2.72
C TYR A 254 -15.64 -12.03 -1.59
N LYS A 255 -16.67 -12.57 -0.97
CA LYS A 255 -17.31 -11.98 0.21
C LYS A 255 -16.99 -12.80 1.45
N VAL A 256 -16.78 -12.10 2.55
CA VAL A 256 -16.66 -12.70 3.88
C VAL A 256 -17.79 -12.19 4.75
N PHE A 257 -18.55 -13.10 5.34
CA PHE A 257 -19.41 -12.79 6.48
C PHE A 257 -18.67 -13.09 7.78
N SER A 258 -18.70 -12.15 8.74
CA SER A 258 -18.20 -12.37 10.10
C SER A 258 -19.00 -11.55 11.12
N PRO A 259 -19.24 -12.06 12.34
CA PRO A 259 -19.83 -11.28 13.42
C PRO A 259 -18.92 -10.13 13.89
N TYR A 260 -17.62 -10.17 13.57
CA TYR A 260 -16.62 -9.25 14.09
C TYR A 260 -16.07 -8.35 12.99
N LYS A 261 -16.37 -7.06 13.10
CA LYS A 261 -15.99 -6.05 12.11
C LYS A 261 -14.48 -5.95 11.90
N ARG A 262 -13.71 -6.00 13.00
CA ARG A 262 -12.29 -5.66 13.01
C ARG A 262 -11.38 -6.85 12.72
N ASP A 263 -11.91 -8.08 12.70
CA ASP A 263 -11.13 -9.26 12.34
C ASP A 263 -10.61 -9.12 10.89
N GLN A 264 -9.33 -9.47 10.70
CA GLN A 264 -8.73 -9.62 9.38
C GLN A 264 -8.94 -11.06 8.93
N ILE A 265 -9.78 -11.25 7.92
CA ILE A 265 -10.18 -12.57 7.43
C ILE A 265 -9.88 -12.63 5.93
N ASP A 266 -9.03 -13.57 5.54
CA ASP A 266 -8.50 -13.70 4.18
C ASP A 266 -8.10 -15.16 3.88
N PHE A 267 -7.64 -15.44 2.67
CA PHE A 267 -6.98 -16.67 2.28
C PHE A 267 -5.48 -16.59 2.54
N LYS A 268 -4.95 -17.51 3.36
CA LYS A 268 -3.51 -17.62 3.65
C LYS A 268 -2.70 -17.98 2.41
N LYS A 269 -3.31 -18.75 1.51
CA LYS A 269 -2.76 -19.16 0.22
C LYS A 269 -3.87 -19.70 -0.68
N ALA A 270 -3.56 -19.75 -1.97
CA ALA A 270 -4.30 -20.48 -2.98
C ALA A 270 -3.34 -21.46 -3.69
N VAL A 271 -3.84 -22.64 -4.07
CA VAL A 271 -3.04 -23.70 -4.71
C VAL A 271 -3.81 -24.24 -5.92
N ASP A 272 -3.16 -24.36 -7.08
CA ASP A 272 -3.78 -24.90 -8.29
C ASP A 272 -3.88 -26.44 -8.29
N ASP A 273 -4.47 -27.03 -9.34
CA ASP A 273 -4.61 -28.48 -9.48
C ASP A 273 -3.30 -29.23 -9.73
N LYS A 274 -2.20 -28.51 -9.97
CA LYS A 274 -0.85 -29.06 -10.18
C LYS A 274 0.01 -28.92 -8.92
N GLY A 275 -0.52 -28.32 -7.85
CA GLY A 275 0.18 -28.09 -6.59
C GLY A 275 1.02 -26.81 -6.57
N ASN A 276 0.94 -25.96 -7.59
CA ASN A 276 1.62 -24.66 -7.59
C ASN A 276 0.90 -23.73 -6.62
N VAL A 277 1.67 -23.06 -5.76
CA VAL A 277 1.14 -22.01 -4.90
C VAL A 277 0.95 -20.76 -5.76
N LEU A 278 -0.28 -20.28 -5.83
CA LEU A 278 -0.64 -19.03 -6.49
C LEU A 278 -0.32 -17.90 -5.50
N TYR A 279 0.97 -17.64 -5.31
CA TYR A 279 1.48 -16.82 -4.22
C TYR A 279 1.09 -15.36 -4.37
N THR A 280 0.34 -14.80 -3.42
CA THR A 280 0.36 -13.37 -3.11
C THR A 280 0.09 -13.15 -1.62
N PHE A 281 1.10 -12.70 -0.85
CA PHE A 281 0.82 -11.82 0.27
C PHE A 281 0.50 -10.46 -0.35
N SER A 282 -0.76 -10.23 -0.66
CA SER A 282 -1.22 -8.95 -1.19
C SER A 282 -1.92 -8.15 -0.09
N ASN A 283 -1.83 -6.82 -0.20
CA ASN A 283 -2.67 -5.96 0.61
C ASN A 283 -4.14 -6.28 0.26
N THR A 284 -4.92 -6.65 1.27
CA THR A 284 -6.33 -6.97 1.11
C THR A 284 -7.09 -5.73 0.63
N ASN A 285 -7.62 -5.75 -0.60
CA ASN A 285 -8.43 -4.64 -1.10
C ASN A 285 -9.90 -4.84 -0.72
N VAL A 286 -10.32 -4.16 0.35
CA VAL A 286 -11.71 -4.17 0.80
C VAL A 286 -12.51 -3.18 -0.05
N LEU A 287 -13.26 -3.71 -1.02
CA LEU A 287 -14.08 -2.90 -1.94
C LEU A 287 -15.32 -2.32 -1.24
N THR A 288 -15.98 -3.12 -0.41
CA THR A 288 -17.16 -2.68 0.35
C THR A 288 -17.21 -3.36 1.71
N GLU A 289 -17.76 -2.66 2.69
CA GLU A 289 -18.09 -3.19 4.01
C GLU A 289 -19.49 -2.73 4.39
N ARG A 290 -20.36 -3.66 4.79
CA ARG A 290 -21.71 -3.35 5.26
C ARG A 290 -22.09 -4.14 6.49
N LYS A 291 -22.76 -3.48 7.43
CA LYS A 291 -23.39 -4.14 8.57
C LYS A 291 -24.66 -4.87 8.10
N VAL A 292 -24.84 -6.09 8.58
CA VAL A 292 -26.02 -6.92 8.35
C VAL A 292 -26.52 -7.50 9.67
N GLU A 293 -27.64 -8.21 9.65
CA GLU A 293 -28.09 -8.96 10.82
C GLU A 293 -27.02 -9.99 11.23
N GLY A 294 -26.67 -10.00 12.52
CA GLY A 294 -25.68 -10.92 13.08
C GLY A 294 -24.21 -10.60 12.79
N GLY A 295 -23.88 -9.60 11.97
CA GLY A 295 -22.47 -9.30 11.67
C GLY A 295 -22.23 -8.29 10.55
N TYR A 296 -21.18 -8.56 9.78
CA TYR A 296 -20.68 -7.71 8.71
C TYR A 296 -20.40 -8.56 7.47
N ILE A 297 -20.66 -7.99 6.30
CA ILE A 297 -20.20 -8.55 5.03
C ILE A 297 -19.16 -7.61 4.44
N LYS A 298 -17.97 -8.15 4.16
CA LYS A 298 -16.90 -7.47 3.42
C LYS A 298 -16.80 -8.09 2.03
N THR A 299 -16.77 -7.27 0.99
CA THR A 299 -16.36 -7.72 -0.35
C THR A 299 -14.90 -7.37 -0.55
N ILE A 300 -14.10 -8.37 -0.84
CA ILE A 300 -12.64 -8.28 -0.94
C ILE A 300 -12.22 -8.70 -2.34
N ARG A 301 -11.21 -8.01 -2.88
CA ARG A 301 -10.52 -8.42 -4.09
C ARG A 301 -9.03 -8.54 -3.81
N ASN A 302 -8.45 -9.70 -4.11
CA ASN A 302 -7.02 -9.90 -3.97
C ASN A 302 -6.39 -10.30 -5.30
N PRO A 303 -5.23 -9.73 -5.68
CA PRO A 303 -4.48 -10.18 -6.84
C PRO A 303 -3.88 -11.57 -6.59
N PHE A 304 -3.69 -12.32 -7.67
CA PHE A 304 -3.01 -13.60 -7.76
C PHE A 304 -2.03 -13.58 -8.93
N GLU A 305 -1.09 -14.52 -8.91
CA GLU A 305 -0.33 -14.88 -10.11
C GLU A 305 -1.28 -15.23 -11.26
N LYS A 306 -0.83 -14.96 -12.49
CA LYS A 306 -1.59 -15.28 -13.70
C LYS A 306 -1.96 -16.76 -13.71
N LEU A 307 -3.26 -17.05 -13.72
CA LEU A 307 -3.72 -18.43 -13.79
C LEU A 307 -3.34 -19.08 -15.14
N PRO A 308 -2.81 -20.32 -15.12
CA PRO A 308 -2.60 -21.09 -16.34
C PRO A 308 -3.90 -21.22 -17.15
N LYS A 309 -3.79 -21.26 -18.47
CA LYS A 309 -4.97 -21.43 -19.34
C LYS A 309 -5.69 -22.76 -19.12
N ASP A 310 -4.97 -23.79 -18.71
CA ASP A 310 -5.47 -25.16 -18.53
C ASP A 310 -5.77 -25.52 -17.06
N ILE A 311 -5.86 -24.51 -16.19
CA ILE A 311 -6.19 -24.70 -14.77
C ILE A 311 -7.58 -25.33 -14.61
N LYS A 312 -7.69 -26.33 -13.73
CA LYS A 312 -8.96 -27.06 -13.51
C LYS A 312 -9.62 -26.70 -12.19
N SER A 313 -8.82 -26.34 -11.19
CA SER A 313 -9.33 -26.03 -9.86
C SER A 313 -8.34 -25.21 -9.05
N ILE A 314 -8.87 -24.51 -8.05
CA ILE A 314 -8.08 -23.80 -7.05
C ILE A 314 -8.54 -24.25 -5.67
N THR A 315 -7.60 -24.64 -4.82
CA THR A 315 -7.83 -24.88 -3.39
C THR A 315 -7.47 -23.64 -2.60
N LEU A 316 -8.44 -23.12 -1.84
CA LEU A 316 -8.33 -21.92 -1.03
C LEU A 316 -8.16 -22.28 0.45
N TYR A 317 -7.30 -21.54 1.15
CA TYR A 317 -6.96 -21.78 2.56
C TYR A 317 -7.41 -20.58 3.41
N PRO A 318 -8.71 -20.48 3.75
CA PRO A 318 -9.23 -19.36 4.51
C PRO A 318 -8.74 -19.37 5.96
N ALA A 319 -8.51 -18.18 6.51
CA ALA A 319 -8.12 -18.00 7.91
C ALA A 319 -8.56 -16.63 8.44
N VAL A 320 -8.72 -16.54 9.76
CA VAL A 320 -8.66 -15.28 10.50
C VAL A 320 -7.19 -15.02 10.78
N MET A 321 -6.60 -14.03 10.11
CA MET A 321 -5.18 -13.67 10.25
C MET A 321 -4.94 -12.90 11.56
N ASP A 322 -5.85 -11.97 11.87
CA ASP A 322 -5.79 -11.10 13.04
C ASP A 322 -7.17 -11.06 13.70
N ILE A 323 -7.22 -11.41 14.99
CA ILE A 323 -8.43 -11.33 15.81
C ILE A 323 -8.36 -10.03 16.58
N ARG A 324 -9.29 -9.12 16.28
CA ARG A 324 -9.33 -7.80 16.91
C ARG A 324 -10.52 -7.70 17.83
N GLU A 325 -10.25 -7.62 19.12
CA GLU A 325 -11.29 -7.39 20.11
C GLU A 325 -11.23 -5.97 20.67
N GLU A 326 -12.31 -5.59 21.35
CA GLU A 326 -12.31 -4.31 22.06
C GLU A 326 -11.45 -4.45 23.33
N PRO A 327 -10.54 -3.48 23.57
CA PRO A 327 -9.72 -3.44 24.77
C PRO A 327 -10.54 -3.56 26.04
N VAL A 328 -9.92 -4.16 27.06
CA VAL A 328 -10.54 -4.35 28.36
C VAL A 328 -9.97 -3.33 29.33
N THR A 329 -10.85 -2.74 30.15
CA THR A 329 -10.42 -1.79 31.17
C THR A 329 -10.87 -2.19 32.56
N HIS A 330 -10.09 -1.81 33.56
CA HIS A 330 -10.47 -1.96 34.96
C HIS A 330 -9.97 -0.76 35.76
N SER A 331 -10.81 -0.28 36.68
CA SER A 331 -10.48 0.80 37.59
C SER A 331 -9.32 0.42 38.54
N LEU A 332 -8.38 1.35 38.78
CA LEU A 332 -7.27 1.16 39.73
C LEU A 332 -7.63 1.43 41.20
N ASN A 333 -8.92 1.45 41.55
CA ASN A 333 -9.39 1.58 42.93
C ASN A 333 -9.24 0.30 43.76
N ALA A 334 -8.89 -0.83 43.13
CA ALA A 334 -8.59 -2.09 43.78
C ALA A 334 -7.12 -2.47 43.55
N SER A 335 -6.47 -3.04 44.55
CA SER A 335 -5.09 -3.51 44.45
C SER A 335 -4.95 -4.82 43.68
N THR A 336 -6.02 -5.61 43.58
CA THR A 336 -6.06 -6.86 42.84
C THR A 336 -7.36 -6.99 42.05
N PHE A 337 -7.25 -7.49 40.81
CA PHE A 337 -8.36 -7.72 39.88
C PHE A 337 -7.85 -8.54 38.68
N THR A 338 -8.76 -8.98 37.80
CA THR A 338 -8.40 -9.70 36.58
C THR A 338 -9.05 -9.05 35.36
N LEU A 339 -8.25 -8.79 34.34
CA LEU A 339 -8.72 -8.47 32.98
C LEU A 339 -8.81 -9.78 32.20
N LYS A 340 -9.91 -10.02 31.48
CA LYS A 340 -10.09 -11.24 30.67
C LYS A 340 -10.42 -10.89 29.24
N SER A 341 -9.79 -11.59 28.30
CA SER A 341 -10.18 -11.55 26.90
C SER A 341 -11.64 -11.99 26.74
N LYS A 342 -12.36 -11.37 25.80
CA LYS A 342 -13.72 -11.78 25.42
C LYS A 342 -13.70 -12.81 24.28
N ARG A 343 -12.58 -12.89 23.57
CA ARG A 343 -12.38 -13.73 22.37
C ARG A 343 -11.45 -14.92 22.59
N SER A 344 -10.81 -15.04 23.76
CA SER A 344 -9.91 -16.14 24.13
C SER A 344 -10.02 -16.47 25.63
N ASP A 345 -9.25 -17.45 26.10
CA ASP A 345 -9.10 -17.80 27.51
C ASP A 345 -7.98 -17.01 28.21
N LEU A 346 -7.36 -16.05 27.52
CA LEU A 346 -6.28 -15.22 28.05
C LEU A 346 -6.77 -14.27 29.14
N GLY A 347 -5.91 -14.07 30.15
CA GLY A 347 -6.16 -13.15 31.26
C GLY A 347 -4.92 -12.43 31.74
N VAL A 348 -5.12 -11.28 32.37
CA VAL A 348 -4.11 -10.54 33.13
C VAL A 348 -4.61 -10.42 34.55
N HIS A 349 -4.03 -11.20 35.46
CA HIS A 349 -4.34 -11.13 36.88
C HIS A 349 -3.40 -10.14 37.57
N VAL A 350 -3.93 -8.97 37.92
CA VAL A 350 -3.22 -7.95 38.70
C VAL A 350 -3.23 -8.35 40.16
N GLN A 351 -2.03 -8.50 40.72
CA GLN A 351 -1.80 -8.94 42.09
C GLN A 351 -1.62 -7.76 43.04
N ASP A 352 -1.03 -6.67 42.55
CA ASP A 352 -0.71 -5.50 43.36
C ASP A 352 -0.60 -4.24 42.50
N VAL A 353 -1.09 -3.11 43.04
CA VAL A 353 -0.98 -1.77 42.46
C VAL A 353 -0.49 -0.82 43.54
N LYS A 354 0.68 -0.20 43.32
CA LYS A 354 1.30 0.73 44.29
C LYS A 354 1.68 2.03 43.63
N GLN A 355 1.36 3.14 44.27
CA GLN A 355 1.91 4.44 43.92
C GLN A 355 3.04 4.80 44.87
N ASN A 356 4.24 5.01 44.33
CA ASN A 356 5.45 5.39 45.05
C ASN A 356 5.95 6.73 44.50
N GLY A 357 5.49 7.83 45.10
CA GLY A 357 5.82 9.17 44.61
C GLY A 357 5.33 9.40 43.18
N ASN A 358 6.26 9.64 42.26
CA ASN A 358 6.00 9.87 40.83
C ASN A 358 5.84 8.57 40.01
N LYS A 359 5.78 7.40 40.64
CA LYS A 359 5.65 6.12 39.94
C LYS A 359 4.41 5.36 40.35
N VAL A 360 3.80 4.68 39.38
CA VAL A 360 2.81 3.63 39.62
C VAL A 360 3.41 2.31 39.20
N VAL A 361 3.42 1.34 40.11
CA VAL A 361 3.97 0.01 39.91
C VAL A 361 2.83 -1.01 39.97
N ILE A 362 2.66 -1.77 38.91
CA ILE A 362 1.64 -2.81 38.78
C ILE A 362 2.33 -4.15 38.65
N THR A 363 2.03 -5.09 39.53
CA THR A 363 2.52 -6.48 39.47
C THR A 363 1.40 -7.40 39.04
N TYR A 364 1.65 -8.24 38.04
CA TYR A 364 0.63 -9.07 37.42
C TYR A 364 1.17 -10.40 36.89
N VAL A 365 0.26 -11.34 36.70
CA VAL A 365 0.50 -12.65 36.08
C VAL A 365 -0.33 -12.74 34.81
N LEU A 366 0.30 -13.19 33.72
CA LEU A 366 -0.41 -13.52 32.49
C LEU A 366 -0.97 -14.95 32.57
N GLU A 367 -2.29 -15.07 32.47
CA GLU A 367 -3.04 -16.33 32.58
C GLU A 367 -3.29 -16.93 31.20
N ASN A 368 -3.02 -18.23 31.03
CA ASN A 368 -3.24 -19.02 29.81
C ASN A 368 -2.45 -18.55 28.57
N PHE A 369 -1.46 -17.67 28.74
CA PHE A 369 -0.55 -17.32 27.66
C PHE A 369 0.32 -18.54 27.26
N PRO A 370 0.51 -18.80 25.96
CA PRO A 370 1.28 -19.95 25.50
C PRO A 370 2.72 -19.89 26.00
N LYS A 371 3.32 -21.06 26.22
CA LYS A 371 4.75 -21.15 26.56
C LYS A 371 5.58 -20.62 25.39
N ARG A 372 6.58 -19.80 25.71
CA ARG A 372 7.41 -19.09 24.73
C ARG A 372 8.87 -19.46 24.91
N SER A 373 9.61 -19.49 23.79
CA SER A 373 11.08 -19.52 23.82
C SER A 373 11.61 -18.23 24.46
N ARG A 374 12.89 -18.21 24.83
CA ARG A 374 13.51 -17.01 25.42
C ARG A 374 13.38 -15.77 24.53
N SER A 375 13.59 -15.91 23.21
CA SER A 375 13.41 -14.79 22.28
C SER A 375 11.96 -14.33 22.19
N GLN A 376 11.00 -15.26 22.21
CA GLN A 376 9.58 -14.94 22.22
C GLN A 376 9.12 -14.30 23.55
N GLN A 377 9.78 -14.61 24.67
CA GLN A 377 9.52 -13.96 25.95
C GLN A 377 9.99 -12.49 25.95
N GLU A 378 11.14 -12.18 25.35
CA GLU A 378 11.58 -10.78 25.21
C GLU A 378 10.63 -9.98 24.29
N ILE A 379 10.11 -10.60 23.23
CA ILE A 379 9.08 -9.98 22.38
C ILE A 379 7.79 -9.73 23.18
N LEU A 380 7.33 -10.73 23.94
CA LEU A 380 6.16 -10.58 24.83
C LEU A 380 6.36 -9.43 25.81
N LYS A 381 7.51 -9.39 26.51
CA LYS A 381 7.87 -8.33 27.44
C LYS A 381 7.82 -6.96 26.76
N LYS A 382 8.42 -6.84 25.57
CA LYS A 382 8.42 -5.60 24.79
C LYS A 382 7.01 -5.19 24.41
N ASN A 383 6.15 -6.11 23.97
CA ASN A 383 4.76 -5.80 23.65
C ASN A 383 4.00 -5.30 24.89
N LEU A 384 4.21 -5.89 26.07
CA LEU A 384 3.58 -5.43 27.32
C LEU A 384 3.94 -3.98 27.68
N GLU A 385 5.09 -3.46 27.23
CA GLU A 385 5.45 -2.05 27.41
C GLU A 385 4.47 -1.12 26.70
N TYR A 386 3.86 -1.57 25.59
CA TYR A 386 2.94 -0.82 24.74
C TYR A 386 1.48 -1.21 24.88
N GLU A 387 1.14 -2.39 25.40
CA GLU A 387 -0.27 -2.83 25.49
C GLU A 387 -0.95 -2.48 26.82
N LEU A 388 -0.18 -2.17 27.87
CA LEU A 388 -0.71 -1.79 29.18
C LEU A 388 -0.65 -0.27 29.35
N TRP A 389 -1.82 0.37 29.39
CA TRP A 389 -1.92 1.83 29.54
C TRP A 389 -2.55 2.22 30.86
N LEU A 390 -2.12 3.35 31.40
CA LEU A 390 -2.91 4.10 32.36
C LEU A 390 -3.74 5.13 31.60
N VAL A 391 -5.05 5.16 31.84
CA VAL A 391 -5.97 6.09 31.17
C VAL A 391 -6.94 6.69 32.18
N ASP A 392 -7.19 7.99 32.11
CA ASP A 392 -8.27 8.60 32.86
C ASP A 392 -9.61 7.96 32.49
N LYS A 393 -10.40 7.59 33.50
CA LYS A 393 -11.69 6.92 33.32
C LYS A 393 -12.64 7.67 32.40
N ALA A 394 -12.62 9.00 32.45
CA ALA A 394 -13.46 9.85 31.62
C ALA A 394 -13.11 9.76 30.12
N PHE A 395 -11.85 9.43 29.80
CA PHE A 395 -11.29 9.47 28.45
C PHE A 395 -11.17 8.08 27.80
N VAL A 396 -11.47 7.00 28.52
CA VAL A 396 -11.42 5.63 27.97
C VAL A 396 -12.29 5.51 26.71
N ASN A 397 -13.46 6.14 26.69
CA ASN A 397 -14.39 6.09 25.55
C ASN A 397 -14.03 7.07 24.43
N GLU A 398 -13.01 7.91 24.62
CA GLU A 398 -12.50 8.83 23.59
C GLU A 398 -11.39 8.19 22.75
N ILE A 399 -10.89 7.02 23.16
CA ILE A 399 -9.91 6.25 22.39
C ILE A 399 -10.61 5.70 21.15
N ASP A 400 -10.16 6.12 19.97
CA ASP A 400 -10.66 5.57 18.71
C ASP A 400 -10.32 4.07 18.64
N PRO A 401 -11.31 3.17 18.59
CA PRO A 401 -11.03 1.75 18.47
C PRO A 401 -10.32 1.41 17.15
N LYS A 402 -10.49 2.19 16.07
CA LYS A 402 -9.84 1.90 14.78
C LYS A 402 -8.35 2.25 14.78
N ASN A 403 -8.01 3.38 15.38
CA ASN A 403 -6.64 3.86 15.52
C ASN A 403 -6.41 4.32 16.97
N PRO A 404 -6.21 3.38 17.90
CA PRO A 404 -6.12 3.71 19.32
C PRO A 404 -4.87 4.55 19.55
N GLY A 405 -5.08 5.85 19.74
CA GLY A 405 -4.07 6.80 20.17
C GLY A 405 -4.27 7.16 21.65
N PRO A 406 -3.19 7.28 22.45
CA PRO A 406 -3.30 7.72 23.82
C PRO A 406 -3.92 9.13 23.90
N PRO A 407 -5.02 9.33 24.65
CA PRO A 407 -5.57 10.65 24.90
C PRO A 407 -4.51 11.55 25.53
N LYS A 408 -4.16 12.63 24.85
CA LYS A 408 -3.10 13.56 25.28
C LYS A 408 -3.42 14.11 26.67
N HIS A 409 -2.44 14.14 27.57
CA HIS A 409 -2.58 14.59 28.96
C HIS A 409 -3.53 13.76 29.86
N HIS A 410 -4.10 12.69 29.33
CA HIS A 410 -5.08 11.83 30.00
C HIS A 410 -4.69 10.34 29.95
N SER A 411 -3.48 10.04 29.52
CA SER A 411 -2.97 8.68 29.47
C SER A 411 -1.44 8.60 29.54
N ILE A 412 -0.97 7.42 29.91
CA ILE A 412 0.43 6.99 29.83
C ILE A 412 0.40 5.63 29.13
N SER A 413 0.82 5.60 27.86
CA SER A 413 0.75 4.41 27.00
C SER A 413 1.98 3.50 27.08
N LYS A 414 3.04 4.00 27.71
CA LYS A 414 4.31 3.29 27.83
C LYS A 414 4.69 3.00 29.28
N SER A 415 4.99 1.75 29.56
CA SER A 415 5.56 1.32 30.84
C SER A 415 6.95 0.72 30.68
N ASN A 416 7.73 0.71 31.77
CA ASN A 416 8.92 -0.12 31.85
C ASN A 416 8.54 -1.48 32.45
N VAL A 417 8.68 -2.55 31.67
CA VAL A 417 8.31 -3.90 32.08
C VAL A 417 9.53 -4.67 32.57
N THR A 418 9.42 -5.29 33.73
CA THR A 418 10.42 -6.22 34.27
C THR A 418 9.80 -7.60 34.45
N THR A 419 10.51 -8.64 34.03
CA THR A 419 10.11 -10.03 34.29
C THR A 419 10.51 -10.40 35.72
N LEU A 420 9.52 -10.74 36.55
CA LEU A 420 9.76 -11.21 37.92
C LEU A 420 9.97 -12.73 37.94
N ASN A 421 9.18 -13.47 37.17
CA ASN A 421 9.28 -14.91 37.05
C ASN A 421 8.78 -15.41 35.69
N GLU A 422 9.71 -15.86 34.85
CA GLU A 422 9.42 -16.40 33.52
C GLU A 422 8.55 -17.67 33.54
N LYS A 423 8.71 -18.53 34.56
CA LYS A 423 7.99 -19.82 34.63
C LYS A 423 6.50 -19.64 34.91
N THR A 424 6.16 -18.58 35.64
CA THR A 424 4.78 -18.26 36.01
C THR A 424 4.24 -17.07 35.22
N ASN A 425 4.94 -16.60 34.19
CA ASN A 425 4.60 -15.38 33.44
C ASN A 425 4.26 -14.19 34.35
N GLN A 426 5.08 -13.97 35.39
CA GLN A 426 4.89 -12.88 36.33
C GLN A 426 5.77 -11.70 35.93
N PHE A 427 5.13 -10.53 35.82
CA PHE A 427 5.74 -9.29 35.34
C PHE A 427 5.41 -8.13 36.27
N GLN A 428 6.16 -7.06 36.12
CA GLN A 428 5.93 -5.79 36.77
C GLN A 428 6.06 -4.65 35.76
N SER A 429 5.02 -3.82 35.64
CA SER A 429 5.03 -2.60 34.85
C SER A 429 5.21 -1.39 35.77
N THR A 430 6.17 -0.54 35.44
CA THR A 430 6.39 0.75 36.10
C THR A 430 6.03 1.89 35.16
N PHE A 431 5.06 2.70 35.57
CA PHE A 431 4.64 3.92 34.88
C PHE A 431 5.21 5.14 35.61
N TYR A 432 5.77 6.07 34.84
CA TYR A 432 6.31 7.33 35.35
C TYR A 432 5.27 8.44 35.12
N LEU A 433 4.84 9.11 36.18
CA LEU A 433 3.78 10.11 36.14
C LEU A 433 4.26 11.49 35.64
N ASP A 434 5.57 11.67 35.52
CA ASP A 434 6.26 12.90 35.11
C ASP A 434 6.98 12.77 33.76
N GLY A 435 6.61 11.76 32.96
CA GLY A 435 7.11 11.58 31.60
C GLY A 435 6.51 12.54 30.57
N ASP A 436 6.93 12.37 29.31
CA ASP A 436 6.40 13.11 28.16
C ASP A 436 4.89 12.88 27.98
N GLU A 437 4.47 11.62 28.14
CA GLU A 437 3.08 11.24 28.34
C GLU A 437 2.77 11.23 29.84
N LYS A 438 1.65 11.86 30.21
CA LYS A 438 1.25 12.01 31.61
C LYS A 438 -0.26 12.15 31.72
N ILE A 439 -0.77 11.79 32.89
CA ILE A 439 -2.13 12.10 33.33
C ILE A 439 -2.06 13.33 34.23
N GLU A 440 -2.68 14.44 33.82
CA GLU A 440 -2.73 15.64 34.65
C GLU A 440 -3.56 15.42 35.90
N ASN A 441 -3.01 15.82 37.06
CA ASN A 441 -3.65 15.60 38.37
C ASN A 441 -3.97 14.12 38.65
N PHE A 442 -3.02 13.24 38.32
CA PHE A 442 -3.14 11.79 38.50
C PHE A 442 -3.71 11.39 39.87
N SER A 443 -4.65 10.44 39.83
CA SER A 443 -5.17 9.78 41.02
C SER A 443 -5.64 8.37 40.68
N LEU A 444 -5.19 7.38 41.46
CA LEU A 444 -5.55 5.97 41.29
C LEU A 444 -7.08 5.75 41.17
N ASN A 445 -7.87 6.50 41.94
CA ASN A 445 -9.34 6.35 41.91
C ASN A 445 -10.00 6.88 40.63
N LYS A 446 -9.32 7.71 39.83
CA LYS A 446 -9.79 8.29 38.56
C LYS A 446 -9.16 7.64 37.34
N THR A 447 -8.19 6.75 37.54
CA THR A 447 -7.48 6.06 36.47
C THR A 447 -7.96 4.61 36.32
N SER A 448 -7.95 4.13 35.09
CA SER A 448 -8.14 2.73 34.72
C SER A 448 -6.87 2.17 34.11
N LEU A 449 -6.63 0.87 34.35
CA LEU A 449 -5.75 0.07 33.53
C LEU A 449 -6.50 -0.31 32.27
N TYR A 450 -5.88 -0.10 31.12
CA TYR A 450 -6.36 -0.48 29.79
C TYR A 450 -5.42 -1.54 29.22
N PHE A 451 -5.99 -2.58 28.60
CA PHE A 451 -5.22 -3.64 27.97
C PHE A 451 -5.91 -4.14 26.70
N ASP A 452 -5.16 -4.18 25.60
CA ASP A 452 -5.58 -4.80 24.35
C ASP A 452 -5.02 -6.23 24.26
N PHE A 453 -5.91 -7.21 24.21
CA PHE A 453 -5.54 -8.62 24.07
C PHE A 453 -5.27 -9.01 22.62
N SER A 454 -5.69 -8.20 21.62
CA SER A 454 -5.70 -8.56 20.20
C SER A 454 -4.34 -9.05 19.71
N VAL A 455 -3.24 -8.39 20.11
CA VAL A 455 -1.88 -8.76 19.71
C VAL A 455 -1.38 -10.11 20.27
N TYR A 456 -2.13 -10.69 21.21
CA TYR A 456 -1.79 -11.96 21.86
C TYR A 456 -2.71 -13.11 21.46
N ILE A 457 -3.82 -12.83 20.77
CA ILE A 457 -4.73 -13.86 20.28
C ILE A 457 -4.19 -14.41 18.97
N GLU A 458 -3.97 -15.71 18.91
CA GLU A 458 -3.52 -16.36 17.68
C GLU A 458 -4.65 -16.39 16.64
N GLY A 459 -4.30 -16.09 15.40
CA GLY A 459 -5.18 -16.29 14.25
C GLY A 459 -5.60 -17.76 14.11
N LYS A 460 -6.67 -17.99 13.35
CA LYS A 460 -7.27 -19.32 13.19
C LYS A 460 -7.37 -19.70 11.73
N GLU A 461 -6.85 -20.88 11.39
CA GLU A 461 -7.07 -21.49 10.08
C GLU A 461 -8.40 -22.23 10.01
N PHE A 462 -9.11 -22.07 8.91
CA PHE A 462 -10.31 -22.82 8.60
C PHE A 462 -9.98 -24.03 7.70
N LYS A 463 -10.93 -24.96 7.58
CA LYS A 463 -10.77 -26.10 6.67
C LYS A 463 -10.70 -25.60 5.21
N PRO A 464 -9.68 -25.98 4.43
CA PRO A 464 -9.59 -25.60 3.03
C PRO A 464 -10.74 -26.15 2.18
N PHE A 465 -11.07 -25.45 1.10
CA PHE A 465 -12.06 -25.89 0.12
C PHE A 465 -11.56 -25.66 -1.32
N THR A 466 -12.08 -26.44 -2.26
CA THR A 466 -11.64 -26.42 -3.67
C THR A 466 -12.77 -25.96 -4.57
N ILE A 467 -12.51 -24.95 -5.38
CA ILE A 467 -13.39 -24.50 -6.45
C ILE A 467 -12.96 -25.15 -7.77
N LYS A 468 -13.91 -25.71 -8.52
CA LYS A 468 -13.67 -26.18 -9.89
C LYS A 468 -13.88 -25.01 -10.85
N LEU A 469 -12.96 -24.85 -11.79
CA LEU A 469 -13.06 -23.82 -12.81
C LEU A 469 -13.66 -24.44 -14.08
N PRO A 470 -14.54 -23.71 -14.80
CA PRO A 470 -15.00 -24.14 -16.11
C PRO A 470 -13.80 -24.20 -17.07
N ASN A 471 -13.74 -25.26 -17.87
CA ASN A 471 -12.72 -25.44 -18.92
C ASN A 471 -12.96 -24.50 -20.10
#